data_AF-A0A7D9KAW1-F1
#
_entry.id   AF-A0A7D9KAW1-F1
#
_cell.length_a   1.000
_cell.length_b   1.000
_cell.length_c   1.000
_cell.angle_alpha   90.00
_cell.angle_beta   90.00
_cell.angle_gamma   90.00
#
_symmetry.space_group_name_H-M   'P 1'
#
loop_
_entity.id
_entity.type
_entity.pdbx_description
1 polymer ?
#
loop_
_entity_poly.entity_id
_entity_poly.type
_entity_poly.pdbx_seq_one_letter_code
_entity_poly.pdbx_strand_id
1 'polypeptide(L)'
;MMHRFGRSVPELSLIASEVTDFMFENHGHLLRTFYQQWLEPDCLVEFANAIHIHGAALTNCWGFVDGTVRPIARPNQHQRTVYNGHKRVHAIKFQSVVAPNGLIANLYGPVEGKRQTDAGMLRMSGLLESLETHCNTAAGEPL
;
A
#
# COMPACT_ATOMS: atom_id res chain seq x y z
N MET A 1 -3.73 5.78 -33.44
CA MET A 1 -5.05 6.12 -32.85
C MET A 1 -5.55 4.87 -32.13
N MET A 2 -5.87 4.93 -30.83
CA MET A 2 -6.57 3.82 -30.18
C MET A 2 -8.05 3.92 -30.56
N HIS A 3 -8.48 3.09 -31.52
CA HIS A 3 -9.83 3.15 -32.11
C HIS A 3 -10.96 3.06 -31.08
N ARG A 4 -10.70 2.45 -29.91
CA ARG A 4 -11.69 2.25 -28.85
C ARG A 4 -12.19 3.55 -28.20
N PHE A 5 -11.39 4.61 -28.18
CA PHE A 5 -11.70 5.84 -27.44
C PHE A 5 -11.81 7.10 -28.32
N GLY A 6 -11.57 6.98 -29.63
CA GLY A 6 -11.68 8.11 -30.57
C GLY A 6 -10.72 9.28 -30.32
N ARG A 7 -9.72 9.10 -29.44
CA ARG A 7 -8.74 10.12 -29.04
C ARG A 7 -7.31 9.69 -29.39
N SER A 8 -6.42 10.66 -29.51
CA SER A 8 -4.99 10.38 -29.70
C SER A 8 -4.38 9.76 -28.44
N VAL A 9 -3.28 9.03 -28.59
CA VAL A 9 -2.57 8.42 -27.46
C VAL A 9 -2.08 9.46 -26.44
N PRO A 10 -1.51 10.62 -26.86
CA PRO A 10 -1.11 11.67 -25.93
C PRO A 10 -2.29 12.23 -25.11
N GLU A 11 -3.45 12.47 -25.73
CA GLU A 11 -4.64 12.96 -25.03
C GLU A 11 -5.13 11.97 -23.96
N LEU A 12 -5.15 10.67 -24.29
CA LEU A 12 -5.53 9.64 -23.32
C LEU A 12 -4.54 9.57 -22.15
N SER A 13 -3.24 9.73 -22.43
CA SER A 13 -2.22 9.78 -21.39
C SER A 13 -2.41 11.00 -20.47
N LEU A 14 -2.69 12.18 -21.03
CA LEU A 14 -2.94 13.38 -20.25
C LEU A 14 -4.17 13.23 -19.36
N ILE A 15 -5.28 12.71 -19.91
CA ILE A 15 -6.50 12.46 -19.12
C ILE A 15 -6.21 11.46 -17.99
N ALA A 16 -5.50 10.37 -18.27
CA ALA A 16 -5.19 9.37 -17.25
C ALA A 16 -4.29 9.92 -16.14
N SER A 17 -3.29 10.72 -16.49
CA SER A 17 -2.42 11.41 -15.52
C SER A 17 -3.21 12.40 -14.67
N GLU A 18 -3.98 13.29 -15.29
CA GLU A 18 -4.79 14.30 -14.58
C GLU A 18 -5.76 13.66 -13.58
N VAL A 19 -6.47 12.61 -14.00
CA VAL A 19 -7.40 11.90 -13.12
C VAL A 19 -6.65 11.19 -11.99
N THR A 20 -5.48 10.64 -12.26
CA THR A 20 -4.65 9.98 -11.23
C THR A 20 -4.17 11.00 -10.20
N ASP A 21 -3.66 12.15 -10.66
CA ASP A 21 -3.16 13.22 -9.80
C ASP A 21 -4.31 13.79 -8.95
N PHE A 22 -5.46 14.07 -9.56
CA PHE A 22 -6.67 14.48 -8.86
C PHE A 22 -7.08 13.47 -7.77
N MET A 23 -7.13 12.18 -8.08
CA MET A 23 -7.48 11.15 -7.09
C MET A 23 -6.48 11.10 -5.95
N PHE A 24 -5.19 11.23 -6.24
CA PHE A 24 -4.13 11.20 -5.25
C PHE A 24 -4.15 12.42 -4.34
N GLU A 25 -4.35 13.62 -4.90
CA GLU A 25 -4.44 14.87 -4.14
C GLU A 25 -5.66 14.89 -3.22
N ASN A 26 -6.82 14.45 -3.72
CA ASN A 26 -8.08 14.52 -2.97
C ASN A 26 -8.28 13.34 -2.02
N HIS A 27 -7.81 12.14 -2.38
CA HIS A 27 -8.11 10.91 -1.64
C HIS A 27 -6.87 10.15 -1.15
N GLY A 28 -5.66 10.58 -1.50
CA GLY A 28 -4.43 9.91 -1.08
C GLY A 28 -4.23 9.87 0.44
N HIS A 29 -4.84 10.80 1.18
CA HIS A 29 -4.84 10.79 2.64
C HIS A 29 -5.49 9.51 3.22
N LEU A 30 -6.49 8.93 2.55
CA LEU A 30 -7.16 7.68 2.94
C LEU A 30 -6.25 6.45 2.88
N LEU A 31 -5.10 6.54 2.21
CA LEU A 31 -4.11 5.46 2.17
C LEU A 31 -2.90 5.73 3.04
N ARG A 32 -2.84 6.89 3.72
CA ARG A 32 -1.70 7.29 4.55
C ARG A 32 -2.04 7.35 6.04
N THR A 33 -3.32 7.24 6.39
CA THR A 33 -3.82 7.44 7.74
C THR A 33 -4.61 6.23 8.24
N PHE A 34 -4.40 5.89 9.51
CA PHE A 34 -5.24 4.94 10.24
C PHE A 34 -6.49 5.60 10.85
N TYR A 35 -6.60 6.94 10.79
CA TYR A 35 -7.79 7.68 11.24
C TYR A 35 -8.96 7.53 10.27
N GLN A 36 -9.58 6.36 10.26
CA GLN A 36 -10.75 6.04 9.45
C GLN A 36 -11.78 5.31 10.31
N GLN A 37 -13.06 5.57 10.07
CA GLN A 37 -14.16 5.00 10.88
C GLN A 37 -14.15 3.47 10.91
N TRP A 38 -13.72 2.82 9.82
CA TRP A 38 -13.63 1.36 9.72
C TRP A 38 -12.35 0.77 10.34
N LEU A 39 -11.46 1.62 10.87
CA LEU A 39 -10.24 1.27 11.61
C LEU A 39 -10.32 1.74 13.08
N GLU A 40 -11.52 2.03 13.59
CA GLU A 40 -11.71 2.32 15.00
C GLU A 40 -11.40 1.08 15.87
N PRO A 41 -11.02 1.25 17.16
CA PRO A 41 -10.59 0.16 18.03
C PRO A 41 -11.50 -1.06 18.03
N ASP A 42 -12.82 -0.85 18.04
CA ASP A 42 -13.80 -1.95 18.01
C ASP A 42 -13.71 -2.76 16.71
N CYS A 43 -13.55 -2.09 15.57
CA CYS A 43 -13.37 -2.74 14.26
C CYS A 43 -12.04 -3.52 14.21
N LEU A 44 -10.96 -2.96 14.77
CA LEU A 44 -9.65 -3.64 14.82
C LEU A 44 -9.70 -4.90 15.67
N VAL A 45 -10.41 -4.87 16.80
CA VAL A 45 -10.64 -6.05 17.65
C VAL A 45 -11.47 -7.10 16.91
N GLU A 46 -12.51 -6.70 16.17
CA GLU A 46 -13.28 -7.63 15.33
C GLU A 46 -12.40 -8.29 14.26
N PHE A 47 -11.53 -7.53 13.59
CA PHE A 47 -10.58 -8.05 12.62
C PHE A 47 -9.60 -9.03 13.27
N ALA A 48 -9.04 -8.69 14.43
CA ALA A 48 -8.12 -9.57 15.16
C ALA A 48 -8.78 -10.89 15.57
N ASN A 49 -10.01 -10.82 16.09
CA ASN A 49 -10.80 -12.00 16.43
C ASN A 49 -11.09 -12.87 15.20
N ALA A 50 -11.51 -12.25 14.08
CA ALA A 50 -11.79 -12.98 12.85
C ALA A 50 -10.55 -13.72 12.32
N ILE A 51 -9.38 -13.06 12.34
CA ILE A 51 -8.10 -13.65 11.96
C ILE A 51 -7.72 -14.81 12.90
N HIS A 52 -7.85 -14.62 14.21
CA HIS A 52 -7.54 -15.65 15.20
C HIS A 52 -8.46 -16.88 15.08
N ILE A 53 -9.77 -16.67 14.92
CA ILE A 53 -10.76 -17.74 14.69
C ILE A 53 -10.43 -18.53 13.43
N HIS A 54 -9.85 -17.89 12.41
CA HIS A 54 -9.40 -18.55 11.19
C HIS A 54 -8.09 -19.36 11.35
N GLY A 55 -7.54 -19.41 12.57
CA GLY A 55 -6.39 -20.23 12.93
C GLY A 55 -5.06 -19.48 13.03
N ALA A 56 -5.06 -18.15 13.05
CA ALA A 56 -3.83 -17.40 13.29
C ALA A 56 -3.33 -17.59 14.74
N ALA A 57 -2.02 -17.74 14.89
CA ALA A 57 -1.39 -17.96 16.20
C ALA A 57 -1.47 -16.75 17.13
N LEU A 58 -1.55 -15.54 16.55
CA LEU A 58 -1.67 -14.29 17.30
C LEU A 58 -3.14 -13.96 17.53
N THR A 59 -3.48 -13.55 18.74
CA THR A 59 -4.84 -13.13 19.13
C THR A 59 -5.13 -11.66 18.82
N ASN A 60 -4.08 -10.88 18.53
CA ASN A 60 -4.13 -9.43 18.33
C ASN A 60 -3.85 -8.99 16.88
N CYS A 61 -3.56 -9.93 15.97
CA CYS A 61 -3.26 -9.58 14.58
C CYS A 61 -4.53 -9.15 13.83
N TRP A 62 -4.66 -7.85 13.55
CA TRP A 62 -5.83 -7.31 12.83
C TRP A 62 -5.62 -7.14 11.31
N GLY A 63 -4.38 -7.22 10.81
CA GLY A 63 -4.06 -6.99 9.40
C GLY A 63 -2.70 -7.52 8.98
N PHE A 64 -2.45 -7.51 7.66
CA PHE A 64 -1.25 -8.12 7.07
C PHE A 64 -0.45 -7.11 6.26
N VAL A 65 0.87 -7.07 6.50
CA VAL A 65 1.81 -6.28 5.73
C VAL A 65 2.26 -7.06 4.50
N ASP A 66 2.16 -6.47 3.31
CA ASP A 66 2.68 -7.05 2.08
C ASP A 66 3.52 -6.06 1.26
N GLY A 67 4.60 -6.57 0.67
CA GLY A 67 5.49 -5.85 -0.23
C GLY A 67 5.18 -6.19 -1.68
N THR A 68 4.49 -5.31 -2.40
CA THR A 68 4.11 -5.54 -3.80
C THR A 68 5.15 -4.96 -4.77
N VAL A 69 5.64 -5.80 -5.68
CA VAL A 69 6.45 -5.39 -6.84
C VAL A 69 5.51 -5.06 -8.01
N ARG A 70 5.52 -3.82 -8.49
CA ARG A 70 4.71 -3.37 -9.63
C ARG A 70 5.59 -3.19 -10.88
N PRO A 71 5.49 -4.08 -11.89
CA PRO A 71 6.23 -3.94 -13.13
C PRO A 71 5.88 -2.65 -13.86
N ILE A 72 6.87 -2.03 -14.46
CA ILE A 72 6.73 -0.84 -15.31
C ILE A 72 7.38 -1.09 -16.66
N ALA A 73 7.03 -0.27 -17.65
CA ALA A 73 7.74 -0.24 -18.92
C ALA A 73 9.23 0.08 -18.67
N ARG A 74 10.12 -0.52 -19.48
CA ARG A 74 11.56 -0.25 -19.39
C ARG A 74 11.81 1.24 -19.66
N PRO A 75 12.33 2.01 -18.69
CA PRO A 75 12.56 3.44 -18.90
C PRO A 75 13.79 3.67 -19.79
N ASN A 76 13.86 4.81 -20.46
CA ASN A 76 15.05 5.17 -21.24
C ASN A 76 16.22 5.63 -20.35
N GLN A 77 15.91 6.23 -19.21
CA GLN A 77 16.87 6.73 -18.22
C GLN A 77 16.71 5.97 -16.91
N HIS A 78 17.75 5.97 -16.06
CA HIS A 78 17.72 5.38 -14.71
C HIS A 78 17.26 3.91 -14.64
N GLN A 79 17.43 3.13 -15.72
CA GLN A 79 17.02 1.71 -15.78
C GLN A 79 17.56 0.89 -14.60
N ARG A 80 18.83 1.09 -14.25
CA ARG A 80 19.47 0.39 -13.13
C ARG A 80 18.79 0.65 -11.80
N THR A 81 18.19 1.82 -11.61
CA THR A 81 17.55 2.24 -10.35
C THR A 81 16.24 1.49 -10.10
N VAL A 82 15.46 1.26 -11.16
CA VAL A 82 14.17 0.56 -11.07
C VAL A 82 14.27 -0.91 -11.44
N TYR A 83 15.44 -1.42 -11.82
CA TYR A 83 15.62 -2.83 -12.14
C TYR A 83 15.65 -3.67 -10.86
N ASN A 84 14.62 -4.49 -10.67
CA ASN A 84 14.54 -5.46 -9.58
C ASN A 84 15.26 -6.75 -10.00
N GLY A 85 16.47 -6.96 -9.45
CA GLY A 85 17.29 -8.12 -9.78
C GLY A 85 16.68 -9.47 -9.35
N HIS A 86 15.87 -9.49 -8.28
CA HIS A 86 15.23 -10.71 -7.79
C HIS A 86 14.13 -11.18 -8.74
N LYS A 87 13.27 -10.27 -9.21
CA LYS A 87 12.18 -10.58 -10.16
C LYS A 87 12.60 -10.45 -11.64
N ARG A 88 13.80 -9.91 -11.91
CA ARG A 88 14.38 -9.67 -13.25
C ARG A 88 13.49 -8.78 -14.15
N VAL A 89 12.83 -7.79 -13.55
CA VAL A 89 11.94 -6.84 -14.23
C VAL A 89 12.23 -5.41 -13.79
N HIS A 90 11.90 -4.42 -14.64
CA HIS A 90 11.84 -3.03 -14.21
C HIS A 90 10.55 -2.83 -13.42
N ALA A 91 10.67 -2.38 -12.19
CA ALA A 91 9.54 -2.27 -11.27
C ALA A 91 9.77 -1.20 -10.22
N ILE A 92 8.65 -0.70 -9.71
CA ILE A 92 8.57 0.05 -8.46
C ILE A 92 7.99 -0.86 -7.38
N LYS A 93 8.25 -0.53 -6.12
CA LYS A 93 7.73 -1.30 -4.98
C LYS A 93 6.81 -0.46 -4.12
N PHE A 94 5.86 -1.14 -3.51
CA PHE A 94 4.96 -0.59 -2.52
C PHE A 94 4.91 -1.52 -1.32
N GLN A 95 4.64 -0.97 -0.16
CA GLN A 95 4.26 -1.72 1.03
C GLN A 95 2.83 -1.35 1.39
N SER A 96 1.98 -2.33 1.64
CA SER A 96 0.59 -2.12 2.04
C SER A 96 0.26 -2.89 3.30
N VAL A 97 -0.62 -2.33 4.12
CA VAL A 97 -1.35 -3.04 5.18
C VAL A 97 -2.74 -3.35 4.66
N VAL A 98 -3.09 -4.64 4.60
CA VAL A 98 -4.40 -5.11 4.14
C VAL A 98 -5.19 -5.65 5.33
N ALA A 99 -6.42 -5.17 5.47
CA ALA A 99 -7.35 -5.62 6.51
C ALA A 99 -8.24 -6.78 6.01
N PRO A 100 -8.87 -7.56 6.91
CA PRO A 100 -9.73 -8.71 6.56
C PRO A 100 -10.92 -8.37 5.65
N ASN A 101 -11.37 -7.12 5.66
CA ASN A 101 -12.43 -6.63 4.77
C ASN A 101 -11.96 -6.42 3.31
N GLY A 102 -10.68 -6.67 3.01
CA GLY A 102 -10.08 -6.52 1.69
C GLY A 102 -9.64 -5.10 1.35
N LEU A 103 -9.78 -4.15 2.28
CA LEU A 103 -9.32 -2.78 2.09
C LEU A 103 -7.84 -2.61 2.46
N ILE A 104 -7.19 -1.66 1.80
CA ILE A 104 -5.83 -1.23 2.12
C ILE A 104 -5.94 -0.16 3.21
N ALA A 105 -5.48 -0.49 4.42
CA ALA A 105 -5.46 0.43 5.56
C ALA A 105 -4.34 1.46 5.46
N ASN A 106 -3.20 1.07 4.88
CA ASN A 106 -2.07 1.96 4.69
C ASN A 106 -1.26 1.53 3.45
N LEU A 107 -0.71 2.50 2.72
CA LEU A 107 0.13 2.30 1.54
C LEU A 107 1.35 3.23 1.59
N TYR A 108 2.53 2.63 1.54
CA TYR A 108 3.81 3.32 1.43
C TYR A 108 4.48 3.04 0.08
N GLY A 109 5.11 4.06 -0.49
CA GLY A 109 5.74 4.06 -1.80
C GLY A 109 5.23 5.19 -2.70
N PRO A 110 5.62 5.22 -3.98
CA PRO A 110 6.47 4.25 -4.68
C PRO A 110 7.93 4.31 -4.22
N VAL A 111 8.57 3.15 -4.12
CA VAL A 111 10.01 3.02 -3.84
C VAL A 111 10.72 2.39 -5.04
N GLU A 112 11.97 2.77 -5.26
CA GLU A 112 12.82 2.22 -6.32
C GLU A 112 12.95 0.69 -6.20
N GLY A 113 12.93 -0.01 -7.34
CA GLY A 113 12.99 -1.48 -7.37
C GLY A 113 14.31 -2.09 -6.91
N LYS A 114 15.38 -1.29 -6.81
CA LYS A 114 16.75 -1.73 -6.51
C LYS A 114 17.09 -1.56 -5.02
N ARG A 115 17.47 -2.67 -4.36
CA ARG A 115 18.06 -2.77 -3.01
C ARG A 115 17.12 -2.60 -1.81
N GLN A 116 15.89 -2.11 -1.96
CA GLN A 116 14.96 -2.16 -0.83
C GLN A 116 14.33 -3.55 -0.70
N THR A 117 14.61 -4.22 0.42
CA THR A 117 13.87 -5.39 0.89
C THR A 117 12.59 -4.94 1.59
N ASP A 118 11.66 -5.87 1.84
CA ASP A 118 10.41 -5.54 2.53
C ASP A 118 10.66 -5.00 3.94
N ALA A 119 11.66 -5.55 4.65
CA ALA A 119 12.12 -5.02 5.92
C ALA A 119 12.69 -3.59 5.81
N GLY A 120 13.36 -3.28 4.69
CA GLY A 120 13.83 -1.92 4.40
C GLY A 120 12.67 -0.94 4.22
N MET A 121 11.64 -1.34 3.46
CA MET A 121 10.43 -0.52 3.28
C MET A 121 9.67 -0.34 4.59
N LEU A 122 9.56 -1.39 5.41
CA LEU A 122 8.93 -1.31 6.74
C LEU A 122 9.60 -0.24 7.60
N ARG A 123 10.93 -0.25 7.67
CA ARG A 123 11.67 0.78 8.42
C ARG A 123 11.51 2.18 7.83
N MET A 124 11.49 2.32 6.51
CA MET A 124 11.35 3.62 5.84
C MET A 124 9.95 4.21 5.95
N SER A 125 8.93 3.35 6.07
CA SER A 125 7.53 3.76 6.13
C SER A 125 7.12 4.41 7.46
N GLY A 126 7.86 4.15 8.55
CA GLY A 126 7.43 4.54 9.90
C GLY A 126 6.15 3.83 10.35
N LEU A 127 5.85 2.67 9.75
CA LEU A 127 4.60 1.94 9.98
C LEU A 127 4.50 1.45 11.43
N LEU A 128 5.58 0.94 12.01
CA LEU A 128 5.55 0.37 13.36
C LEU A 128 5.21 1.44 14.41
N GLU A 129 5.83 2.61 14.30
CA GLU A 129 5.55 3.76 15.18
C GLU A 129 4.10 4.26 15.01
N SER A 130 3.59 4.21 13.77
CA SER A 130 2.21 4.55 13.48
C SER A 130 1.23 3.53 14.10
N LEU A 131 1.53 2.23 14.03
CA LEU A 131 0.69 1.19 14.63
C LEU A 131 0.66 1.31 16.17
N GLU A 132 1.80 1.52 16.82
CA GLU A 132 1.86 1.70 18.28
C GLU A 132 0.99 2.86 18.79
N THR A 133 0.87 3.92 17.98
CA THR A 133 0.10 5.11 18.37
C THR A 133 -1.40 4.93 18.11
N HIS A 134 -1.79 4.25 17.02
CA HIS A 134 -3.16 4.28 16.51
C HIS A 134 -3.92 2.95 16.67
N CYS A 135 -3.21 1.82 16.75
CA CYS A 135 -3.79 0.48 16.75
C CYS A 135 -3.74 -0.11 18.16
N ASN A 136 -4.52 0.50 19.05
CA ASN A 136 -4.72 0.00 20.41
C ASN A 136 -6.20 -0.34 20.62
N THR A 137 -6.48 -1.26 21.52
CA THR A 137 -7.83 -1.52 22.01
C THR A 137 -8.39 -0.29 22.73
N ALA A 138 -9.70 -0.27 23.01
CA ALA A 138 -10.31 0.76 23.85
C ALA A 138 -9.69 0.85 25.27
N ALA A 139 -9.08 -0.24 25.74
CA ALA A 139 -8.35 -0.29 27.01
C ALA A 139 -6.90 0.24 26.92
N GLY A 140 -6.43 0.60 25.72
CA GLY A 140 -5.06 1.06 25.47
C GLY A 140 -4.03 -0.06 25.34
N GLU A 141 -4.47 -1.31 25.15
CA GLU A 141 -3.57 -2.43 24.89
C GLU A 141 -3.22 -2.49 23.39
N PRO A 142 -1.96 -2.78 23.03
CA PRO A 142 -1.56 -2.83 21.63
C PRO A 142 -2.20 -3.99 20.88
N LEU A 143 -2.70 -3.72 19.67
CA LEU A 143 -3.16 -4.70 18.71
C LEU A 143 -2.07 -5.04 17.70
#